data_AF-A0A960SVW1-F1
#
_entry.id   AF-A0A960SVW1-F1
#
_cell.length_a   1.000
_cell.length_b   1.000
_cell.length_c   1.000
_cell.angle_alpha   90.00
_cell.angle_beta   90.00
_cell.angle_gamma   90.00
#
_symmetry.space_group_name_H-M   'P 1'
#
loop_
_entity.id
_entity.type
_entity.pdbx_description
1 polymer ?
#
loop_
_entity_poly.entity_id
_entity_poly.type
_entity_poly.pdbx_seq_one_letter_code
_entity_poly.pdbx_strand_id
1 'polypeptide(L)'
;MPSLNLGDIYYILFRHKWKVLLSALAGIGGAAVLFFVAHPPYVSEAKLLVRYVRDVRALDSVPGAGQGDLRSPDRGGESIINSELEILTSRDLAVEVAQLVGPERLLGPNAETTNAQVAATVLLKG
;
A
#
# COMPACT_ATOMS: atom_id res chain seq x y z
N MET A 1 -15.99 -32.75 -49.46
CA MET A 1 -15.45 -32.01 -48.29
C MET A 1 -16.40 -30.84 -48.07
N PRO A 2 -17.22 -30.80 -47.01
CA PRO A 2 -18.16 -29.70 -46.82
C PRO A 2 -17.34 -28.43 -46.55
N SER A 3 -17.33 -27.48 -47.48
CA SER A 3 -16.68 -26.19 -47.30
C SER A 3 -17.59 -25.29 -46.48
N LEU A 4 -17.13 -24.89 -45.28
CA LEU A 4 -17.78 -23.86 -44.48
C LEU A 4 -17.78 -22.55 -45.29
N ASN A 5 -18.93 -22.22 -45.87
CA ASN A 5 -19.12 -20.99 -46.63
C ASN A 5 -19.39 -19.82 -45.66
N LEU A 6 -18.86 -18.63 -45.95
CA LEU A 6 -18.95 -17.44 -45.09
C LEU A 6 -20.41 -17.04 -44.80
N GLY A 7 -21.31 -17.29 -45.77
CA GLY A 7 -22.74 -17.08 -45.60
C GLY A 7 -23.37 -17.98 -44.53
N ASP A 8 -22.89 -19.21 -44.38
CA ASP A 8 -23.40 -20.18 -43.41
C ASP A 8 -22.95 -19.83 -41.98
N ILE A 9 -21.71 -19.34 -41.84
CA ILE A 9 -21.18 -18.78 -40.59
C ILE A 9 -22.02 -17.58 -40.14
N TYR A 10 -22.30 -16.64 -41.04
CA TYR A 10 -23.17 -15.49 -40.76
C TYR A 10 -24.58 -15.93 -40.35
N TYR A 11 -25.13 -16.95 -41.01
CA TYR A 11 -26.47 -17.46 -40.71
C TYR A 11 -26.54 -18.14 -39.33
N ILE A 12 -25.52 -18.90 -38.95
CA ILE A 12 -25.41 -19.51 -37.61
C ILE A 12 -25.30 -18.43 -36.53
N LEU A 13 -24.49 -17.39 -36.77
CA LEU A 13 -24.35 -16.23 -35.89
C LEU A 13 -25.67 -15.46 -35.76
N PHE A 14 -26.37 -15.24 -36.89
CA PHE A 14 -27.68 -14.55 -36.92
C PHE A 14 -28.83 -15.39 -36.36
N ARG A 15 -28.74 -16.72 -36.38
CA ARG A 15 -29.74 -17.63 -35.82
C ARG A 15 -29.59 -17.79 -34.30
N HIS A 16 -28.39 -17.56 -33.77
CA HIS A 16 -28.06 -17.70 -32.36
C HIS A 16 -27.80 -16.36 -31.65
N LYS A 17 -28.18 -15.23 -32.26
CA LYS A 17 -27.98 -13.86 -31.75
C LYS A 17 -28.28 -13.71 -30.26
N TRP A 18 -29.35 -14.33 -29.80
CA TRP A 18 -29.75 -14.28 -28.39
C TRP A 18 -28.76 -14.98 -27.46
N LYS A 19 -28.16 -16.11 -27.87
CA LYS A 19 -27.16 -16.82 -27.05
C LYS A 19 -25.83 -16.06 -27.00
N VAL A 20 -25.41 -15.52 -28.15
CA VAL A 20 -24.17 -14.71 -28.25
C VAL A 20 -24.32 -13.41 -27.46
N LEU A 21 -25.48 -12.75 -27.58
CA LEU A 21 -25.78 -11.52 -26.85
C LEU A 21 -25.88 -11.79 -25.34
N LEU A 22 -26.50 -12.89 -24.92
CA LEU A 22 -26.54 -13.29 -23.51
C LEU A 22 -25.15 -13.59 -22.95
N SER A 23 -24.27 -14.28 -23.69
CA SER A 23 -22.92 -14.56 -23.17
C SER A 23 -22.06 -13.31 -23.11
N ALA A 24 -22.17 -12.42 -24.10
CA ALA A 24 -21.50 -11.13 -24.08
C ALA A 24 -21.99 -10.26 -22.92
N LEU A 25 -23.31 -10.20 -22.71
CA LEU A 25 -23.92 -9.48 -21.59
C LEU A 25 -23.49 -10.08 -20.24
N ALA A 26 -23.43 -11.40 -20.14
CA ALA A 26 -22.95 -12.08 -18.93
C ALA A 26 -21.48 -11.77 -18.64
N GLY A 27 -20.63 -11.69 -19.67
CA GLY A 27 -19.24 -11.27 -19.53
C GLY A 27 -19.09 -9.82 -19.04
N ILE A 28 -19.86 -8.91 -19.64
CA ILE A 28 -19.87 -7.49 -19.23
C ILE A 28 -20.44 -7.35 -17.81
N GLY A 29 -21.52 -8.06 -17.49
CA GLY A 29 -22.12 -8.07 -16.16
C GLY A 29 -21.15 -8.62 -15.12
N GLY A 30 -20.45 -9.71 -15.42
CA GLY A 30 -19.40 -10.26 -14.55
C GLY A 30 -18.27 -9.27 -14.32
N ALA A 31 -17.79 -8.60 -15.37
CA ALA A 31 -16.77 -7.57 -15.26
C ALA A 31 -17.23 -6.37 -14.42
N ALA A 32 -18.49 -5.93 -14.59
CA ALA A 32 -19.07 -4.84 -13.81
C ALA A 32 -19.17 -5.20 -12.33
N VAL A 33 -19.63 -6.42 -12.00
CA VAL A 33 -19.69 -6.90 -10.61
C VAL A 33 -18.30 -6.94 -9.99
N LEU A 34 -17.30 -7.47 -10.70
CA LEU A 34 -15.92 -7.46 -10.22
C LEU A 34 -15.39 -6.04 -10.01
N PHE A 35 -15.73 -5.10 -10.89
CA PHE A 35 -15.33 -3.70 -10.75
C PHE A 35 -15.95 -3.05 -9.50
N PHE A 36 -17.20 -3.35 -9.16
CA PHE A 36 -17.82 -2.84 -7.94
C PHE A 36 -17.29 -3.49 -6.66
N VAL A 37 -16.86 -4.76 -6.72
CA VAL A 37 -16.36 -5.51 -5.55
C VAL A 37 -14.86 -5.29 -5.33
N ALA A 38 -14.10 -4.99 -6.38
CA ALA A 38 -12.67 -4.71 -6.28
C ALA A 38 -12.45 -3.32 -5.67
N HIS A 39 -12.23 -3.25 -4.35
CA HIS A 39 -11.75 -2.04 -3.70
C HIS A 39 -10.31 -1.76 -4.18
N PRO A 40 -10.04 -0.61 -4.81
CA PRO A 40 -8.68 -0.28 -5.24
C PRO A 40 -7.78 -0.10 -4.00
N PRO A 41 -6.57 -0.69 -3.99
CA PRO A 41 -5.63 -0.47 -2.90
C PRO A 41 -5.13 0.98 -2.94
N TYR A 42 -5.50 1.78 -1.94
CA TYR A 42 -4.92 3.11 -1.74
C TYR A 42 -3.58 2.96 -1.00
N VAL A 43 -2.50 3.44 -1.62
CA VAL A 43 -1.15 3.42 -1.03
C VAL A 43 -0.72 4.86 -0.73
N SER A 44 -0.19 5.09 0.48
CA SER A 44 0.37 6.38 0.90
C SER A 44 1.89 6.24 1.03
N GLU A 45 2.64 7.09 0.33
CA GLU A 45 4.10 7.17 0.47
C GLU A 45 4.49 8.37 1.33
N ALA A 46 5.38 8.15 2.30
CA ALA A 46 5.98 9.21 3.11
C ALA A 46 7.50 9.12 3.04
N LYS A 47 8.18 10.27 3.00
CA LYS A 47 9.65 10.37 3.03
C LYS A 47 10.06 11.23 4.22
N LEU A 48 10.90 10.68 5.09
CA LEU A 48 11.44 11.35 6.26
C LEU A 48 12.86 11.85 5.96
N LEU A 49 13.09 13.15 6.13
CA LEU A 49 14.43 13.75 6.04
C LEU A 49 15.02 13.86 7.46
N VAL A 50 16.00 13.02 7.77
CA VAL A 50 16.71 13.05 9.06
C VAL A 50 17.89 14.02 8.96
N ARG A 51 17.80 15.17 9.64
CA ARG A 51 18.87 16.17 9.69
C ARG A 51 19.66 16.02 10.98
N TYR A 52 20.90 15.57 10.90
CA TYR A 52 21.77 15.50 12.07
C TYR A 52 22.22 16.92 12.47
N VAL A 53 21.69 17.42 13.59
CA VAL A 53 22.21 18.59 14.28
C VAL A 53 22.77 18.10 15.59
N ARG A 54 24.09 18.24 15.78
CA ARG A 54 24.71 17.95 17.08
C ARG A 54 24.26 19.06 18.02
N ASP A 55 23.25 18.79 18.85
CA ASP A 55 22.87 19.66 19.96
C ASP A 55 24.02 19.66 20.98
N VAL A 56 25.03 20.48 20.74
CA VAL A 56 25.98 20.88 21.77
C VAL A 56 25.20 21.75 22.73
N ARG A 57 24.61 21.11 23.75
CA ARG A 57 24.03 21.78 24.91
C ARG A 57 25.03 22.85 25.37
N ALA A 58 24.57 24.10 25.44
CA ALA A 58 25.34 25.34 25.53
C ALA A 58 26.16 25.52 26.83
N LEU A 59 26.95 24.53 27.22
CA LEU A 59 27.92 24.60 28.32
C LEU A 59 29.37 24.62 27.81
N ASP A 60 29.62 24.22 26.56
CA ASP A 60 30.98 24.18 25.95
C ASP A 60 31.17 25.16 24.77
N SER A 61 30.30 26.15 24.60
CA SER A 61 30.45 27.14 23.53
C SER A 61 31.59 28.13 23.82
N VAL A 62 32.80 27.78 23.37
CA VAL A 62 33.90 28.72 23.13
C VAL A 62 33.39 29.84 22.20
N PRO A 63 33.63 31.12 22.51
CA PRO A 63 33.12 32.22 21.71
C PRO A 63 33.87 32.28 20.38
N GLY A 64 33.21 31.87 19.29
CA GLY A 64 33.77 31.90 17.94
C GLY A 64 33.14 30.92 16.95
N ALA A 65 32.48 29.85 17.43
CA ALA A 65 31.79 28.89 16.56
C ALA A 65 30.36 29.38 16.24
N GLY A 66 30.27 30.47 15.47
CA GLY A 66 29.03 30.86 14.82
C GLY A 66 28.64 29.83 13.77
N GLN A 67 27.33 29.58 13.68
CA GLN A 67 26.65 28.72 12.72
C GLN A 67 26.68 27.22 13.07
N GLY A 68 25.51 26.68 13.44
CA GLY A 68 25.31 25.25 13.61
C GLY A 68 25.87 24.48 12.42
N ASP A 69 26.94 23.74 12.67
CA ASP A 69 27.62 22.90 11.69
C ASP A 69 26.66 21.77 11.30
N LEU A 70 25.97 21.98 10.19
CA LEU A 70 25.14 20.97 9.55
C LEU A 70 26.07 19.94 8.93
N ARG A 71 26.64 19.09 9.76
CA ARG A 71 27.51 18.00 9.32
C ARG A 71 26.63 16.97 8.61
N SER A 72 26.90 16.72 7.33
CA SER A 72 26.40 15.52 6.64
C SER A 72 26.66 14.31 7.56
N PRO A 73 25.71 13.37 7.72
CA PRO A 73 25.91 12.23 8.60
C PRO A 73 27.17 11.48 8.16
N ASP A 74 28.25 11.63 8.93
CA ASP A 74 29.45 10.81 8.85
C ASP A 74 29.08 9.38 9.34
N ARG A 75 30.01 8.42 9.37
CA ARG A 75 29.75 7.03 9.80
C ARG A 75 28.97 6.89 11.13
N GLY A 76 29.01 7.88 12.01
CA GLY A 76 28.20 7.90 13.24
C GLY A 76 26.71 8.24 13.07
N GLY A 77 26.31 8.84 11.95
CA GLY A 77 24.89 9.11 11.63
C GLY A 77 24.16 7.89 11.06
N GLU A 78 24.89 6.95 10.45
CA GLU A 78 24.32 5.71 9.89
C GLU A 78 23.77 4.80 11.00
N SER A 79 24.46 4.70 12.15
CA SER A 79 23.95 3.92 13.29
C SER A 79 22.67 4.51 13.89
N ILE A 80 22.56 5.84 13.94
CA ILE A 80 21.34 6.52 14.40
C ILE A 80 20.20 6.28 13.40
N ILE A 81 20.44 6.45 12.10
CA ILE A 81 19.44 6.20 11.05
C ILE A 81 18.95 4.76 11.11
N ASN A 82 19.86 3.79 11.32
CA ASN A 82 19.49 2.38 11.47
C ASN A 82 18.64 2.14 12.72
N SER A 83 18.97 2.77 13.85
CA SER A 83 18.14 2.68 15.06
C SER A 83 16.75 3.29 14.85
N GLU A 84 16.64 4.44 14.19
CA GLU A 84 15.35 5.06 13.87
C GLU A 84 14.53 4.19 12.92
N LEU A 85 15.18 3.58 11.91
CA LEU A 85 14.54 2.64 11.00
C LEU A 85 14.02 1.39 11.74
N GLU A 86 14.80 0.85 12.66
CA GLU A 86 14.39 -0.29 13.50
C GLU A 86 13.18 0.06 14.38
N ILE A 87 13.13 1.27 14.94
CA ILE A 87 11.98 1.74 15.72
C ILE A 87 10.74 1.89 14.82
N LEU A 88 10.87 2.51 13.64
CA LEU A 88 9.76 2.71 12.71
C LEU A 88 9.21 1.39 12.14
N THR A 89 10.06 0.36 12.04
CA THR A 89 9.68 -0.98 11.56
C THR A 89 9.41 -1.95 12.72
N SER A 90 9.38 -1.46 13.96
CA SER A 90 9.14 -2.29 15.13
C SER A 90 7.69 -2.77 15.20
N ARG A 91 7.53 -4.02 15.59
CA ARG A 91 6.22 -4.64 15.78
C ARG A 91 5.44 -4.02 16.93
N ASP A 92 6.10 -3.60 18.00
CA ASP A 92 5.42 -3.02 19.16
C ASP A 92 4.78 -1.67 18.79
N LEU A 93 5.51 -0.85 18.02
CA LEU A 93 4.98 0.40 17.46
C LEU A 93 3.83 0.13 16.48
N ALA A 94 3.96 -0.88 15.61
CA ALA A 94 2.88 -1.26 14.69
C ALA A 94 1.61 -1.74 15.44
N VAL A 95 1.75 -2.45 16.56
CA VAL A 95 0.61 -2.88 17.39
C VAL A 95 -0.05 -1.69 18.07
N GLU A 96 0.72 -0.76 18.62
CA GLU A 96 0.20 0.46 19.23
C GLU A 96 -0.56 1.32 18.20
N VAL A 97 0.03 1.54 17.02
CA VAL A 97 -0.63 2.27 15.92
C VAL A 97 -1.91 1.55 15.48
N ALA A 98 -1.88 0.21 15.38
CA ALA A 98 -3.07 -0.57 15.04
C ALA A 98 -4.19 -0.42 16.07
N GLN A 99 -3.86 -0.31 17.36
CA GLN A 99 -4.84 -0.04 18.42
C GLN A 99 -5.42 1.37 18.33
N LEU A 100 -4.58 2.37 18.05
CA LEU A 100 -4.99 3.78 17.96
C LEU A 100 -5.83 4.07 16.71
N VAL A 101 -5.47 3.51 15.56
CA VAL A 101 -6.20 3.69 14.30
C VAL A 101 -7.50 2.88 14.26
N GLY A 102 -7.51 1.75 14.97
CA GLY A 102 -8.60 0.79 14.96
C GLY A 102 -8.35 -0.32 13.93
N PRO A 103 -8.22 -1.59 14.35
CA PRO A 103 -8.00 -2.72 13.44
C PRO A 103 -9.11 -2.90 12.40
N GLU A 104 -10.34 -2.44 12.66
CA GLU A 104 -11.45 -2.47 11.70
C GLU A 104 -11.20 -1.55 10.50
N ARG A 105 -10.51 -0.43 10.71
CA ARG A 105 -10.15 0.50 9.63
C ARG A 105 -9.02 -0.05 8.77
N LEU A 106 -8.16 -0.90 9.34
CA LEU A 106 -7.00 -1.48 8.67
C LEU A 106 -7.35 -2.81 7.96
N LEU A 107 -8.22 -3.63 8.55
CA LEU A 107 -8.58 -4.96 8.04
C LEU A 107 -9.93 -4.99 7.29
N GLY A 108 -10.72 -3.91 7.40
CA GLY A 108 -12.03 -3.80 6.79
C GLY A 108 -13.17 -4.39 7.64
N PRO A 109 -14.43 -4.11 7.26
CA PRO A 109 -15.61 -4.42 8.08
C PRO A 109 -15.91 -5.92 8.26
N ASN A 110 -15.27 -6.81 7.50
CA ASN A 110 -15.48 -8.26 7.54
C ASN A 110 -14.33 -9.03 8.21
N ALA A 111 -13.44 -8.35 8.92
CA ALA A 111 -12.35 -9.01 9.65
C ALA A 111 -12.94 -9.75 10.86
N GLU A 112 -13.24 -11.05 10.70
CA GLU A 112 -13.87 -11.93 11.70
C GLU A 112 -13.18 -11.95 13.08
N THR A 113 -11.97 -11.42 13.20
CA THR A 113 -11.36 -11.13 14.50
C THR A 113 -10.61 -9.79 14.46
N THR A 114 -11.22 -8.78 15.04
CA THR A 114 -10.65 -7.46 15.32
C THR A 114 -9.45 -7.60 16.28
N ASN A 115 -8.31 -8.02 15.75
CA ASN A 115 -7.09 -8.25 16.51
C ASN A 115 -6.02 -7.26 16.06
N ALA A 116 -5.59 -6.39 16.97
CA ALA A 116 -4.54 -5.39 16.69
C ALA A 116 -3.24 -6.03 16.18
N GLN A 117 -2.98 -7.28 16.51
CA GLN A 117 -1.79 -8.05 16.16
C GLN A 117 -1.83 -8.50 14.69
N VAL A 118 -3.01 -8.80 14.17
CA VAL A 118 -3.21 -9.10 12.75
C VAL A 118 -3.11 -7.81 11.94
N ALA A 119 -3.73 -6.73 12.42
CA ALA A 119 -3.63 -5.41 11.81
C ALA A 119 -2.18 -4.88 11.76
N ALA A 120 -1.40 -5.07 12.83
CA ALA A 120 0.02 -4.72 12.87
C ALA A 120 0.84 -5.47 11.80
N THR A 121 0.46 -6.70 11.47
CA THR A 121 1.14 -7.48 10.42
C THR A 121 0.91 -6.89 9.04
N VAL A 122 -0.23 -6.23 8.80
CA VAL A 122 -0.49 -5.50 7.55
C VAL A 122 0.38 -4.26 7.46
N LEU A 123 0.56 -3.54 8.58
CA LEU A 123 1.41 -2.34 8.63
C LEU A 123 2.89 -2.67 8.37
N LEU A 124 3.39 -3.80 8.84
CA LEU A 124 4.78 -4.22 8.62
C LEU A 124 5.06 -4.79 7.23
N LYS A 125 4.02 -5.14 6.46
CA LYS A 125 4.14 -5.73 5.12
C LYS A 125 4.06 -4.70 3.99
N GLY A 126 3.58 -3.48 4.29
CA GLY A 126 3.50 -2.36 3.36
C GLY A 126 4.84 -1.64 3.27
#